data_AF-A0A453IMS5-F1
#
_entry.id   AF-A0A453IMS5-F1
#
_cell.length_a   1.000
_cell.length_b   1.000
_cell.length_c   1.000
_cell.angle_alpha   90.00
_cell.angle_beta   90.00
_cell.angle_gamma   90.00
#
_symmetry.space_group_name_H-M   'P 1'
#
loop_
_entity.id
_entity.type
_entity.pdbx_description
1 polymer ?
#
loop_
_entity_poly.entity_id
_entity_poly.type
_entity_poly.pdbx_seq_one_letter_code
_entity_poly.pdbx_strand_id
1 'polypeptide(L)'
;MSGMGLGMLLAHVTRGHDLVVWVSFLSLTIFHMYANYKAVQSLSLSTLNYERTSILLQYFMEHGEVLTPEQVSKQEHILPFWSSWRKLLRVKLPHELVHLGAKASMLAHSDMLLIAKTRSYYTNANYFLLDKDGSVCIFIHKQAVATDVLKSFVHGLVLARFMQKSKSCHTEAHQWMDEKYNTFISKLKVEGYSTERLLSHSIVWKAHWVYGPLDEKTK
;
A
#
# COMPACT_ATOMS: atom_id res chain seq x y z
N MET A 1 27.60 0.54 -29.42
CA MET A 1 28.24 1.53 -30.32
C MET A 1 27.23 2.26 -31.20
N SER A 2 26.15 1.61 -31.65
CA SER A 2 25.13 2.21 -32.52
C SER A 2 24.44 3.46 -31.96
N GLY A 3 24.16 3.50 -30.65
CA GLY A 3 23.53 4.67 -30.01
C GLY A 3 24.38 5.94 -30.05
N MET A 4 25.70 5.81 -29.99
CA MET A 4 26.63 6.96 -30.06
C MET A 4 26.67 7.54 -31.49
N GLY A 5 26.72 6.67 -32.51
CA GLY A 5 26.66 7.10 -33.90
C GLY A 5 25.33 7.78 -34.26
N LEU A 6 24.20 7.26 -33.75
CA LEU A 6 22.89 7.86 -33.95
C LEU A 6 22.79 9.24 -33.28
N GLY A 7 23.35 9.40 -32.07
CA GLY A 7 23.41 10.69 -31.37
C GLY A 7 24.24 11.74 -32.11
N MET A 8 25.38 11.34 -32.69
CA MET A 8 26.22 12.24 -33.49
C MET A 8 25.53 12.68 -34.79
N LEU A 9 24.84 11.76 -35.47
CA LEU A 9 24.05 12.08 -36.66
C LEU A 9 22.92 13.07 -36.32
N LEU A 10 22.18 12.82 -35.23
CA LEU A 10 21.12 13.69 -34.76
C LEU A 10 21.65 15.10 -34.42
N ALA A 11 22.78 15.20 -33.73
CA ALA A 11 23.42 16.49 -33.44
C ALA A 11 23.87 17.23 -34.71
N HIS A 12 24.29 16.50 -35.75
CA HIS A 12 24.67 17.08 -37.02
C HIS A 12 23.45 17.63 -37.78
N VAL A 13 22.35 16.87 -37.82
CA VAL A 13 21.10 17.25 -38.53
C VAL A 13 20.39 18.41 -37.82
N THR A 14 20.46 18.48 -36.50
CA THR A 14 19.78 19.54 -35.72
C THR A 14 20.60 20.83 -35.58
N ARG A 15 21.83 20.88 -36.11
CA ARG A 15 22.71 22.07 -36.01
C ARG A 15 22.05 23.31 -36.61
N GLY A 16 22.06 24.42 -35.85
CA GLY A 16 21.52 25.72 -36.28
C GLY A 16 20.00 25.85 -36.24
N HIS A 17 19.28 24.84 -35.74
CA HIS A 17 17.82 24.83 -35.68
C HIS A 17 17.31 24.56 -34.26
N ASP A 18 17.20 25.61 -33.45
CA ASP A 18 16.87 25.51 -32.01
C ASP A 18 15.58 24.74 -31.74
N LEU A 19 14.52 24.98 -32.53
CA LEU A 19 13.26 24.24 -32.40
C LEU A 19 13.44 22.74 -32.61
N VAL A 20 14.25 22.34 -33.60
CA VAL A 20 14.49 20.93 -33.91
C VAL A 20 15.33 20.26 -32.81
N VAL A 21 16.29 20.99 -32.23
CA VAL A 21 17.04 20.54 -31.06
C VAL A 21 16.10 20.27 -29.88
N TRP A 22 15.22 21.23 -29.55
CA TRP A 22 14.27 21.09 -28.44
C TRP A 22 13.26 19.95 -28.65
N VAL A 23 12.71 19.82 -29.85
CA VAL A 23 11.81 18.70 -30.19
C VAL A 23 12.52 17.36 -30.08
N SER A 24 13.76 17.27 -30.56
CA SER A 24 14.58 16.05 -30.48
C SER A 24 14.89 15.68 -29.03
N PHE A 25 15.30 16.67 -28.22
CA PHE A 25 15.56 16.50 -26.80
C PHE A 25 14.32 15.99 -26.05
N LEU A 26 13.16 16.63 -26.27
CA LEU A 26 11.90 16.23 -25.62
C LEU A 26 11.49 14.81 -26.03
N SER A 27 11.57 14.50 -27.33
CA SER A 27 11.22 13.18 -27.86
C SER A 27 12.10 12.08 -27.27
N LEU A 28 13.41 12.30 -27.23
CA LEU A 28 14.36 11.36 -26.66
C LEU A 28 14.13 11.18 -25.15
N THR A 29 13.81 12.26 -24.44
CA THR A 29 13.47 12.22 -23.02
C THR A 29 12.23 11.38 -22.75
N ILE A 30 11.16 11.57 -23.54
CA ILE A 30 9.94 10.76 -23.45
C ILE A 30 10.24 9.29 -23.74
N PHE A 31 11.02 9.02 -24.80
CA PHE A 31 11.43 7.66 -25.15
C PHE A 31 12.24 6.97 -24.04
N HIS A 32 13.22 7.67 -23.46
CA HIS A 32 13.98 7.14 -22.32
C HIS A 32 13.09 6.84 -21.13
N MET A 33 12.17 7.75 -20.79
CA MET A 33 11.23 7.53 -19.70
C MET A 33 10.33 6.31 -19.96
N TYR A 34 9.85 6.16 -21.19
CA TYR A 34 9.05 5.00 -21.60
C TYR A 34 9.85 3.69 -21.54
N ALA A 35 11.09 3.67 -22.04
CA ALA A 35 11.96 2.51 -21.96
C ALA A 35 12.23 2.10 -20.50
N ASN A 36 12.50 3.08 -19.62
CA ASN A 36 12.68 2.83 -18.19
C ASN A 36 11.39 2.30 -17.54
N TYR A 37 10.23 2.84 -17.91
CA TYR A 37 8.94 2.32 -17.46
C TYR A 37 8.74 0.85 -17.86
N LYS A 38 9.00 0.51 -19.12
CA LYS A 38 8.91 -0.87 -19.62
C LYS A 38 9.93 -1.80 -18.94
N ALA A 39 11.14 -1.31 -18.67
CA ALA A 39 12.16 -2.06 -17.94
C ALA A 39 11.69 -2.38 -16.53
N VAL A 40 11.19 -1.40 -15.76
CA VAL A 40 10.63 -1.65 -14.42
C VAL A 40 9.44 -2.61 -14.49
N GLN A 41 8.54 -2.43 -15.46
CA GLN A 41 7.41 -3.33 -15.66
C GLN A 41 7.83 -4.79 -15.95
N SER A 42 8.95 -4.98 -16.64
CA SER A 42 9.46 -6.33 -16.94
C SER A 42 10.06 -7.04 -15.73
N LEU A 43 10.40 -6.33 -14.66
CA LEU A 43 10.96 -6.92 -13.44
C LEU A 43 9.96 -7.78 -12.67
N SER A 44 8.64 -7.54 -12.84
CA SER A 44 7.57 -8.32 -12.20
C SER A 44 7.84 -8.62 -10.72
N LEU A 45 8.04 -7.56 -9.92
CA LEU A 45 8.51 -7.69 -8.54
C LEU A 45 7.54 -8.49 -7.66
N SER A 46 8.08 -9.47 -6.93
CA SER A 46 7.33 -10.34 -6.01
C SER A 46 7.24 -9.81 -4.57
N THR A 47 7.97 -8.75 -4.23
CA THR A 47 7.87 -8.14 -2.89
C THR A 47 6.54 -7.39 -2.77
N LEU A 48 5.85 -7.42 -1.64
CA LEU A 48 4.63 -6.64 -1.45
C LEU A 48 4.94 -5.17 -1.09
N ASN A 49 4.27 -4.21 -1.71
CA ASN A 49 4.26 -2.79 -1.32
C ASN A 49 2.79 -2.35 -1.07
N TYR A 50 2.55 -1.08 -0.76
CA TYR A 50 1.19 -0.58 -0.50
C TYR A 50 0.23 -0.75 -1.68
N GLU A 51 0.64 -0.31 -2.87
CA GLU A 51 -0.19 -0.33 -4.07
C GLU A 51 -0.44 -1.77 -4.54
N ARG A 52 0.61 -2.58 -4.64
CA ARG A 52 0.55 -4.00 -5.00
C ARG A 52 -0.38 -4.77 -4.07
N THR A 53 -0.24 -4.59 -2.76
CA THR A 53 -1.10 -5.26 -1.77
C THR A 53 -2.55 -4.81 -1.92
N SER A 54 -2.80 -3.53 -2.20
CA SER A 54 -4.16 -3.01 -2.44
C SER A 54 -4.80 -3.63 -3.68
N ILE A 55 -4.07 -3.72 -4.79
CA ILE A 55 -4.56 -4.33 -6.04
C ILE A 55 -4.88 -5.81 -5.81
N LEU A 56 -3.94 -6.55 -5.22
CA LEU A 56 -4.07 -7.98 -4.94
C LEU A 56 -5.25 -8.28 -4.03
N LEU A 57 -5.38 -7.53 -2.93
CA LEU A 57 -6.47 -7.72 -1.99
C LEU A 57 -7.82 -7.39 -2.65
N GLN A 58 -7.92 -6.30 -3.40
CA GLN A 58 -9.16 -5.94 -4.09
C GLN A 58 -9.59 -7.04 -5.06
N TYR A 59 -8.66 -7.52 -5.89
CA TYR A 59 -8.94 -8.60 -6.84
C TYR A 59 -9.38 -9.88 -6.12
N PHE A 60 -8.71 -10.24 -5.03
CA PHE A 60 -9.06 -11.40 -4.20
C PHE A 60 -10.43 -11.29 -3.55
N MET A 61 -10.81 -10.12 -3.03
CA MET A 61 -12.13 -9.91 -2.45
C MET A 61 -13.26 -9.98 -3.47
N GLU A 62 -12.97 -9.78 -4.76
CA GLU A 62 -13.95 -9.78 -5.85
C GLU A 62 -14.03 -11.13 -6.57
N HIS A 63 -12.90 -11.81 -6.77
CA HIS A 63 -12.79 -13.02 -7.60
C HIS A 63 -12.38 -14.26 -6.81
N GLY A 64 -11.90 -14.10 -5.57
CA GLY A 64 -11.37 -15.20 -4.76
C GLY A 64 -9.97 -15.67 -5.18
N GLU A 65 -9.37 -15.10 -6.22
CA GLU A 65 -8.02 -15.42 -6.73
C GLU A 65 -7.03 -14.27 -6.51
N VAL A 66 -5.72 -14.51 -6.68
CA VAL A 66 -4.70 -13.44 -6.65
C VAL A 66 -3.98 -13.39 -7.99
N LEU A 67 -3.60 -12.17 -8.40
CA LEU A 67 -2.94 -11.92 -9.69
C LEU A 67 -1.45 -12.25 -9.62
N THR A 68 -0.87 -12.70 -10.73
CA THR A 68 0.58 -12.93 -10.83
C THR A 68 1.37 -11.62 -10.75
N PRO A 69 2.66 -11.64 -10.35
CA PRO A 69 3.50 -10.43 -10.34
C PRO A 69 3.54 -9.69 -11.68
N GLU A 70 3.51 -10.42 -12.80
CA GLU A 70 3.50 -9.82 -14.15
C GLU A 70 2.17 -9.10 -14.44
N GLN A 71 1.04 -9.68 -14.03
CA GLN A 71 -0.28 -9.04 -14.17
C GLN A 71 -0.37 -7.78 -13.32
N VAL A 72 0.11 -7.81 -12.08
CA VAL A 72 0.07 -6.62 -11.20
C VAL A 72 1.03 -5.55 -11.67
N SER A 73 2.22 -5.90 -12.18
CA SER A 73 3.16 -4.93 -12.73
C SER A 73 2.60 -4.12 -13.91
N LYS A 74 1.60 -4.67 -14.62
CA LYS A 74 0.85 -3.94 -15.67
C LYS A 74 -0.16 -2.93 -15.13
N GLN A 75 -0.56 -3.06 -13.86
CA GLN A 75 -1.55 -2.21 -13.20
C GLN A 75 -0.92 -1.19 -12.25
N GLU A 76 0.32 -1.41 -11.80
CA GLU A 76 1.03 -0.49 -10.90
C GLU A 76 1.37 0.84 -11.58
N HIS A 77 1.12 1.93 -10.87
CA HIS A 77 1.44 3.27 -11.35
C HIS A 77 2.87 3.65 -11.01
N ILE A 78 3.79 3.30 -11.90
CA ILE A 78 5.23 3.54 -11.71
C ILE A 78 5.62 5.02 -11.96
N LEU A 79 4.85 5.75 -12.78
CA LEU A 79 5.20 7.11 -13.18
C LEU A 79 4.66 8.17 -12.20
N PRO A 80 5.50 9.12 -11.73
CA PRO A 80 5.11 10.12 -10.73
C PRO A 80 4.00 11.08 -11.21
N PHE A 81 3.93 11.34 -12.51
CA PHE A 81 2.87 12.14 -13.13
C PHE A 81 1.48 11.59 -12.80
N TRP A 82 1.29 10.27 -12.82
CA TRP A 82 -0.02 9.66 -12.51
C TRP A 82 -0.48 9.94 -11.08
N SER A 83 0.44 9.95 -10.11
CA SER A 83 0.12 10.32 -8.73
C SER A 83 -0.33 11.79 -8.64
N SER A 84 0.36 12.70 -9.32
CA SER A 84 0.00 14.13 -9.33
C SER A 84 -1.37 14.39 -9.97
N TRP A 85 -1.68 13.71 -11.08
CA TRP A 85 -2.98 13.86 -11.75
C TRP A 85 -4.14 13.32 -10.94
N ARG A 86 -3.98 12.16 -10.28
CA ARG A 86 -4.99 11.65 -9.36
C ARG A 86 -5.23 12.56 -8.18
N LYS A 87 -4.15 13.11 -7.58
CA LYS A 87 -4.24 14.08 -6.48
C LYS A 87 -5.00 15.33 -6.91
N LEU A 88 -4.77 15.83 -8.12
CA LEU A 88 -5.52 16.95 -8.68
C LEU A 88 -7.03 16.64 -8.78
N LEU A 89 -7.38 15.42 -9.20
CA LEU A 89 -8.76 14.93 -9.28
C LEU A 89 -9.34 14.51 -7.92
N ARG A 90 -8.59 14.63 -6.82
CA ARG A 90 -8.98 14.22 -5.45
C ARG A 90 -9.45 12.76 -5.33
N VAL A 91 -9.01 11.89 -6.24
CA VAL A 91 -9.32 10.45 -6.19
C VAL A 91 -8.33 9.77 -5.25
N LYS A 92 -8.80 9.34 -4.06
CA LYS A 92 -7.98 8.59 -3.10
C LYS A 92 -8.00 7.11 -3.41
N LEU A 93 -6.83 6.48 -3.43
CA LEU A 93 -6.72 5.02 -3.56
C LEU A 93 -6.97 4.33 -2.21
N PRO A 94 -7.42 3.06 -2.18
CA PRO A 94 -7.71 2.37 -0.92
C PRO A 94 -6.52 2.34 0.05
N HIS A 95 -5.30 2.18 -0.45
CA HIS A 95 -4.09 2.24 0.38
C HIS A 95 -3.72 3.64 0.87
N GLU A 96 -4.21 4.71 0.24
CA GLU A 96 -4.00 6.09 0.72
C GLU A 96 -4.92 6.44 1.90
N LEU A 97 -6.00 5.66 2.10
CA LEU A 97 -6.87 5.76 3.27
C LEU A 97 -6.28 5.07 4.50
N VAL A 98 -5.21 4.28 4.34
CA VAL A 98 -4.62 3.47 5.40
C VAL A 98 -3.27 4.06 5.81
N HIS A 99 -3.18 4.49 7.07
CA HIS A 99 -2.00 5.11 7.64
C HIS A 99 -1.29 4.13 8.58
N LEU A 100 -0.23 3.51 8.09
CA LEU A 100 0.60 2.58 8.84
C LEU A 100 1.58 3.30 9.77
N GLY A 101 1.61 2.91 11.05
CA GLY A 101 2.57 3.45 12.02
C GLY A 101 2.16 4.81 12.59
N ALA A 102 0.88 4.97 12.91
CA ALA A 102 0.33 6.19 13.51
C ALA A 102 0.96 6.48 14.89
N LYS A 103 1.15 7.77 15.21
CA LYS A 103 1.71 8.19 16.50
C LYS A 103 0.63 8.17 17.57
N ALA A 104 0.95 7.63 18.75
CA ALA A 104 0.02 7.67 19.89
C ALA A 104 -0.40 9.10 20.27
N SER A 105 0.44 10.11 20.03
CA SER A 105 0.12 11.52 20.25
C SER A 105 -0.99 12.08 19.35
N MET A 106 -1.40 11.35 18.30
CA MET A 106 -2.55 11.72 17.47
C MET A 106 -3.89 11.35 18.10
N LEU A 107 -3.88 10.52 19.15
CA LEU A 107 -5.08 10.09 19.83
C LEU A 107 -5.64 11.21 20.70
N ALA A 108 -6.90 11.57 20.43
CA ALA A 108 -7.69 12.45 21.28
C ALA A 108 -8.45 11.63 22.34
N HIS A 109 -8.97 12.31 23.36
CA HIS A 109 -9.76 11.65 24.42
C HIS A 109 -10.99 10.92 23.86
N SER A 110 -11.63 11.47 22.82
CA SER A 110 -12.74 10.85 22.10
C SER A 110 -12.35 9.50 21.46
N ASP A 111 -11.10 9.38 21.02
CA ASP A 111 -10.62 8.20 20.30
C ASP A 111 -10.42 7.02 21.26
N MET A 112 -10.15 7.29 22.54
CA MET A 112 -9.98 6.25 23.57
C MET A 112 -11.25 5.40 23.76
N LEU A 113 -12.43 6.02 23.61
CA LEU A 113 -13.71 5.32 23.73
C LEU A 113 -13.95 4.39 22.53
N LEU A 114 -13.53 4.81 21.33
CA LEU A 114 -13.57 3.96 20.13
C LEU A 114 -12.60 2.77 20.26
N ILE A 115 -11.37 3.03 20.72
CA ILE A 115 -10.37 1.99 20.99
C ILE A 115 -10.89 1.00 22.04
N ALA A 116 -11.52 1.47 23.11
CA ALA A 116 -12.09 0.61 24.14
C ALA A 116 -13.17 -0.33 23.57
N LYS A 117 -14.02 0.16 22.65
CA LYS A 117 -15.06 -0.63 21.98
C LYS A 117 -14.47 -1.67 21.02
N THR A 118 -13.38 -1.35 20.34
CA THR A 118 -12.78 -2.24 19.33
C THR A 118 -11.65 -3.12 19.88
N ARG A 119 -11.27 -2.95 21.16
CA ARG A 119 -10.17 -3.67 21.83
C ARG A 119 -10.29 -5.20 21.75
N SER A 120 -11.51 -5.74 21.79
CA SER A 120 -11.77 -7.18 21.72
C SER A 120 -11.30 -7.80 20.40
N TYR A 121 -11.25 -7.03 19.31
CA TYR A 121 -10.79 -7.50 18.00
C TYR A 121 -9.26 -7.60 17.90
N TYR A 122 -8.52 -7.00 18.84
CA TYR A 122 -7.06 -6.86 18.76
C TYR A 122 -6.34 -7.48 19.97
N THR A 123 -7.04 -8.30 20.77
CA THR A 123 -6.54 -8.75 22.09
C THR A 123 -5.27 -9.58 21.99
N ASN A 124 -5.08 -10.33 20.90
CA ASN A 124 -3.89 -11.15 20.64
C ASN A 124 -3.06 -10.63 19.46
N ALA A 125 -3.21 -9.36 19.10
CA ALA A 125 -2.49 -8.75 17.98
C ALA A 125 -1.39 -7.81 18.46
N ASN A 126 -0.28 -7.75 17.73
CA ASN A 126 0.78 -6.75 17.89
C ASN A 126 0.44 -5.42 17.19
N TYR A 127 -0.84 -5.15 16.96
CA TYR A 127 -1.34 -3.94 16.33
C TYR A 127 -2.80 -3.72 16.68
N PHE A 128 -3.29 -2.49 16.54
CA PHE A 128 -4.72 -2.17 16.56
C PHE A 128 -5.03 -1.09 15.53
N LEU A 129 -6.31 -1.01 15.13
CA LEU A 129 -6.78 -0.06 14.12
C LEU A 129 -7.76 0.92 14.76
N LEU A 130 -7.72 2.15 14.26
CA LEU A 130 -8.68 3.20 14.55
C LEU A 130 -9.22 3.74 13.24
N ASP A 131 -10.52 3.68 13.03
CA ASP A 131 -11.18 4.39 11.96
C ASP A 131 -11.50 5.83 12.41
N LYS A 132 -11.04 6.82 11.65
CA LYS A 132 -11.25 8.24 11.95
C LYS A 132 -11.24 9.07 10.67
N ASP A 133 -12.23 9.96 10.54
CA ASP A 133 -12.34 10.90 9.42
C ASP A 133 -12.25 10.24 8.03
N GLY A 134 -12.88 9.06 7.88
CA GLY A 134 -12.87 8.29 6.63
C GLY A 134 -11.53 7.63 6.30
N SER A 135 -10.60 7.59 7.25
CA SER A 135 -9.28 6.96 7.12
C SER A 135 -9.06 5.93 8.23
N VAL A 136 -8.12 5.02 8.03
CA VAL A 136 -7.76 3.95 8.99
C VAL A 136 -6.34 4.17 9.48
N CYS A 137 -6.19 4.46 10.76
CA CYS A 137 -4.90 4.60 11.42
C CYS A 137 -4.51 3.26 12.07
N ILE A 138 -3.33 2.75 11.71
CA ILE A 138 -2.78 1.52 12.27
C ILE A 138 -1.69 1.86 13.27
N PHE A 139 -1.87 1.40 14.50
CA PHE A 139 -0.88 1.53 15.57
C PHE A 139 -0.15 0.21 15.73
N ILE A 140 1.18 0.28 15.73
CA ILE A 140 2.06 -0.90 15.75
C ILE A 140 2.67 -1.05 17.12
N HIS A 141 2.65 -2.27 17.67
CA HIS A 141 3.25 -2.57 18.96
C HIS A 141 4.77 -2.58 18.86
N LYS A 142 5.48 -2.25 19.95
CA LYS A 142 6.95 -2.26 20.00
C LYS A 142 7.56 -3.62 19.62
N GLN A 143 6.85 -4.72 19.94
CA GLN A 143 7.28 -6.09 19.66
C GLN A 143 6.81 -6.61 18.29
N ALA A 144 6.09 -5.81 17.51
CA ALA A 144 5.59 -6.24 16.21
C ALA A 144 6.74 -6.57 15.24
N VAL A 145 6.64 -7.73 14.60
CA VAL A 145 7.55 -8.20 13.54
C VAL A 145 7.03 -7.83 12.15
N ALA A 146 7.81 -8.11 11.11
CA ALA A 146 7.45 -7.72 9.73
C ALA A 146 6.15 -8.35 9.22
N THR A 147 5.82 -9.56 9.67
CA THR A 147 4.54 -10.22 9.34
C THR A 147 3.35 -9.56 10.03
N ASP A 148 3.51 -9.09 11.28
CA ASP A 148 2.48 -8.30 11.97
C ASP A 148 2.21 -6.99 11.22
N VAL A 149 3.26 -6.35 10.71
CA VAL A 149 3.14 -5.14 9.90
C VAL A 149 2.33 -5.41 8.63
N LEU A 150 2.68 -6.46 7.87
CA LEU A 150 1.91 -6.85 6.69
C LEU A 150 0.45 -7.18 7.03
N LYS A 151 0.22 -7.98 8.08
CA LYS A 151 -1.12 -8.36 8.55
C LYS A 151 -1.95 -7.14 8.94
N SER A 152 -1.36 -6.21 9.67
CA SER A 152 -2.01 -4.96 10.09
C SER A 152 -2.41 -4.10 8.90
N PHE A 153 -1.56 -4.02 7.88
CA PHE A 153 -1.83 -3.26 6.67
C PHE A 153 -2.98 -3.88 5.86
N VAL A 154 -2.97 -5.21 5.71
CA VAL A 154 -4.09 -5.93 5.07
C VAL A 154 -5.39 -5.71 5.85
N HIS A 155 -5.37 -5.83 7.19
CA HIS A 155 -6.52 -5.53 8.04
C HIS A 155 -7.01 -4.10 7.80
N GLY A 156 -6.09 -3.13 7.70
CA GLY A 156 -6.42 -1.73 7.43
C GLY A 156 -7.15 -1.53 6.11
N LEU A 157 -6.69 -2.19 5.04
CA LEU A 157 -7.34 -2.14 3.73
C LEU A 157 -8.74 -2.76 3.76
N VAL A 158 -8.90 -3.89 4.45
CA VAL A 158 -10.19 -4.57 4.62
C VAL A 158 -11.16 -3.66 5.37
N LEU A 159 -10.72 -3.05 6.47
CA LEU A 159 -11.52 -2.10 7.23
C LEU A 159 -11.93 -0.90 6.38
N ALA A 160 -10.99 -0.30 5.64
CA ALA A 160 -11.26 0.83 4.75
C ALA A 160 -12.31 0.48 3.67
N ARG A 161 -12.33 -0.76 3.17
CA ARG A 161 -13.36 -1.23 2.22
C ARG A 161 -14.74 -1.35 2.86
N PHE A 162 -14.82 -1.85 4.10
CA PHE A 162 -16.10 -1.98 4.81
C PHE A 162 -16.64 -0.65 5.34
N MET A 163 -15.77 0.32 5.67
CA MET A 163 -16.19 1.68 6.04
C MET A 163 -17.05 2.36 4.96
N GLN A 164 -16.85 2.01 3.68
CA GLN A 164 -17.65 2.54 2.58
C GLN A 164 -19.01 1.85 2.40
N LYS A 165 -19.21 0.68 3.02
CA LYS A 165 -20.35 -0.21 2.74
C LYS A 165 -21.26 -0.48 3.94
N SER A 166 -20.74 -0.44 5.16
CA SER A 166 -21.46 -0.90 6.35
C SER A 166 -21.23 -0.02 7.58
N LYS A 167 -22.21 -0.04 8.50
CA LYS A 167 -22.12 0.59 9.83
C LYS A 167 -21.35 -0.27 10.84
N SER A 168 -21.21 -1.58 10.63
CA SER A 168 -20.50 -2.54 11.48
C SER A 168 -19.12 -2.91 10.94
N CYS A 169 -18.36 -1.90 10.50
CA CYS A 169 -17.12 -2.06 9.74
C CYS A 169 -16.05 -2.91 10.46
N HIS A 170 -15.84 -2.72 11.77
CA HIS A 170 -14.84 -3.46 12.53
C HIS A 170 -15.17 -4.96 12.69
N THR A 171 -16.44 -5.30 12.90
CA THR A 171 -16.88 -6.69 13.05
C THR A 171 -16.70 -7.45 11.73
N GLU A 172 -17.14 -6.87 10.62
CA GLU A 172 -17.00 -7.46 9.29
C GLU A 172 -15.54 -7.59 8.87
N ALA A 173 -14.72 -6.57 9.15
CA ALA A 173 -13.29 -6.63 8.87
C ALA A 173 -12.58 -7.70 9.69
N HIS A 174 -12.89 -7.82 10.98
CA HIS A 174 -12.34 -8.86 11.84
C HIS A 174 -12.73 -10.26 11.37
N GLN A 175 -14.02 -10.48 11.07
CA GLN A 175 -14.50 -11.76 10.55
C GLN A 175 -13.79 -12.14 9.25
N TRP A 176 -13.64 -11.19 8.32
CA TRP A 176 -12.90 -11.43 7.07
C TRP A 176 -11.44 -11.82 7.35
N MET A 177 -10.78 -11.15 8.30
CA MET A 177 -9.41 -11.46 8.68
C MET A 177 -9.27 -12.87 9.26
N ASP A 178 -10.26 -13.34 10.03
CA ASP A 178 -10.24 -14.71 10.57
C ASP A 178 -10.47 -15.77 9.48
N GLU A 179 -11.43 -15.54 8.58
CA GLU A 179 -11.84 -16.54 7.59
C GLU A 179 -10.94 -16.58 6.35
N LYS A 180 -10.44 -15.42 5.90
CA LYS A 180 -9.86 -15.28 4.55
C LYS A 180 -8.39 -14.90 4.53
N TYR A 181 -7.84 -14.31 5.60
CA TYR A 181 -6.46 -13.82 5.60
C TYR A 181 -5.44 -14.92 5.29
N ASN A 182 -5.56 -16.09 5.94
CA ASN A 182 -4.61 -17.18 5.72
C ASN A 182 -4.69 -17.74 4.29
N THR A 183 -5.90 -17.83 3.73
CA THR A 183 -6.12 -18.21 2.33
C THR A 183 -5.55 -17.18 1.37
N PHE A 184 -5.69 -15.89 1.66
CA PHE A 184 -5.09 -14.83 0.87
C PHE A 184 -3.55 -14.95 0.87
N ILE A 185 -2.93 -15.09 2.04
CA ILE A 185 -1.48 -15.24 2.17
C ILE A 185 -0.98 -16.52 1.48
N SER A 186 -1.71 -17.64 1.58
CA SER A 186 -1.30 -18.89 0.92
C SER A 186 -1.35 -18.76 -0.59
N LYS A 187 -2.39 -18.15 -1.15
CA LYS A 187 -2.48 -17.87 -2.60
C LYS A 187 -1.36 -16.94 -3.07
N LEU A 188 -1.03 -15.90 -2.30
CA LEU A 188 0.10 -15.03 -2.61
C LEU A 188 1.43 -15.81 -2.70
N LYS A 189 1.67 -16.73 -1.77
CA LYS A 189 2.87 -17.58 -1.81
C LYS A 189 2.88 -18.49 -3.04
N VAL A 190 1.74 -19.07 -3.41
CA VAL A 190 1.61 -19.92 -4.61
C VAL A 190 1.93 -19.15 -5.88
N GLU A 191 1.47 -17.90 -5.99
CA GLU A 191 1.81 -17.00 -7.12
C GLU A 191 3.21 -16.39 -7.05
N GLY A 192 4.03 -16.79 -6.07
CA GLY A 192 5.44 -16.40 -5.97
C GLY A 192 5.72 -15.09 -5.22
N TYR A 193 4.76 -14.53 -4.48
CA TYR A 193 4.99 -13.33 -3.67
C TYR A 193 5.74 -13.62 -2.37
N SER A 194 6.64 -12.72 -2.01
CA SER A 194 7.27 -12.66 -0.68
C SER A 194 6.29 -12.06 0.33
N THR A 195 5.88 -12.87 1.31
CA THR A 195 4.87 -12.51 2.33
C THR A 195 5.48 -12.31 3.72
N GLU A 196 6.81 -12.30 3.82
CA GLU A 196 7.55 -12.14 5.08
C GLU A 196 7.58 -10.68 5.54
N ARG A 197 7.41 -9.73 4.61
CA ARG A 197 7.43 -8.30 4.89
C ARG A 197 6.61 -7.49 3.90
N LEU A 198 6.16 -6.34 4.36
CA LEU A 198 5.64 -5.26 3.52
C LEU A 198 6.77 -4.26 3.25
N LEU A 199 7.00 -3.91 1.99
CA LEU A 199 7.85 -2.79 1.59
C LEU A 199 7.10 -1.48 1.88
N SER A 200 7.24 -1.02 3.11
CA SER A 200 6.68 0.23 3.62
C SER A 200 7.76 1.29 3.80
N HIS A 201 7.35 2.55 3.99
CA HIS A 201 8.22 3.54 4.62
C HIS A 201 8.65 3.06 6.02
N SER A 202 9.76 3.61 6.52
CA SER A 202 10.25 3.26 7.86
C SER A 202 9.19 3.58 8.92
N ILE A 203 8.78 2.55 9.67
CA ILE A 203 7.83 2.70 10.78
C ILE A 203 8.62 3.21 11.97
N VAL A 204 8.73 4.53 12.09
CA VAL A 204 9.46 5.20 13.17
C VAL A 204 8.72 5.07 14.51
N TRP A 205 7.39 5.04 14.48
CA TRP A 205 6.57 5.06 15.69
C TRP A 205 5.99 3.68 15.98
N LYS A 206 6.43 3.11 17.10
CA LYS A 206 5.82 1.93 17.71
C LYS A 206 5.38 2.30 19.12
N ALA A 207 4.18 1.90 19.49
CA ALA A 207 3.67 2.14 20.84
C ALA A 207 3.80 0.89 21.70
N HIS A 208 3.85 1.10 23.01
CA HIS A 208 3.83 0.02 23.99
C HIS A 208 2.49 0.03 24.70
N TRP A 209 1.87 -1.15 24.78
CA TRP A 209 0.72 -1.38 25.64
C TRP A 209 0.87 -2.75 26.30
N VAL A 210 0.12 -2.97 27.37
CA VAL A 210 0.16 -4.22 28.15
C VAL A 210 -1.11 -5.03 27.86
N TYR A 211 -0.93 -6.32 27.59
CA TYR A 211 -2.01 -7.29 27.50
C TYR A 211 -2.47 -7.64 28.92
N GLY A 212 -3.32 -6.79 29.51
CA GLY A 212 -3.88 -7.05 30.83
C GLY A 212 -5.24 -7.78 30.75
N PRO A 213 -5.51 -8.77 31.61
CA PRO A 213 -6.89 -9.04 32.02
C PRO A 213 -7.46 -7.72 32.55
N LEU A 214 -8.74 -7.45 32.28
CA LEU A 214 -9.44 -6.41 33.01
C LEU A 214 -9.40 -6.85 34.48
N ASP A 215 -8.63 -6.18 35.34
CA ASP A 215 -8.77 -6.40 36.76
C ASP A 215 -10.25 -6.14 37.10
N GLU A 216 -10.96 -7.18 37.54
CA GLU A 216 -12.22 -7.10 38.29
C GLU A 216 -11.96 -6.40 39.64
N LYS A 217 -11.45 -5.17 39.62
CA LYS A 217 -11.26 -4.35 40.81
C LYS A 217 -11.55 -2.89 40.52
N THR A 218 -12.82 -2.63 40.25
CA THR A 218 -13.53 -1.46 40.81
C THR A 218 -14.99 -1.87 40.96
N LYS A 219 -15.27 -2.56 42.07
CA LYS A 219 -16.53 -2.41 42.80
C LYS A 219 -16.45 -1.12 43.61
#